data_AF-A0A966R6P6-F1
#
_entry.id   AF-A0A966R6P6-F1
#
_cell.length_a   1.000
_cell.length_b   1.000
_cell.length_c   1.000
_cell.angle_alpha   90.00
_cell.angle_beta   90.00
_cell.angle_gamma   90.00
#
_symmetry.space_group_name_H-M   'P 1'
#
loop_
_entity.id
_entity.type
_entity.pdbx_description
1 polymer ?
#
loop_
_entity_poly.entity_id
_entity_poly.type
_entity_poly.pdbx_seq_one_letter_code
_entity_poly.pdbx_strand_id
1 'polypeptide(L)'
;MTSTANVALTTTVGANTTTAIYGQFTLSSKKSACVFLANYTHDNVAPTVTYVSSSPGSSGDTIYTLTLYSNNTCTTVFGSATGVAANTNMAITGQVTANATTSIYGKATDLAGNTSSSCGYVTTYTHPSAAAPTIASVTLYTLPLLSFPATIDPSSTTYLLNFKVSTSVPVNVTGSPTLAFTIGGSSRTATYASGSGSSNLIFTYSPSASSDSGALVSGTSLTLGAATIRSSSGNVAMTNLNYTQFTPGLTFVGQVALPTVVTGAPYANALCADS
;
A
#
# COMPACT_ATOMS: atom_id res chain seq x y z
N MET A 1 -59.75 -56.83 -8.40
CA MET A 1 -59.40 -55.91 -9.50
C MET A 1 -58.82 -54.65 -8.90
N THR A 2 -57.50 -54.61 -8.68
CA THR A 2 -56.80 -53.42 -8.17
C THR A 2 -56.17 -52.70 -9.36
N SER A 3 -56.94 -51.81 -9.97
CA SER A 3 -56.42 -50.80 -10.88
C SER A 3 -55.92 -49.64 -10.04
N THR A 4 -54.62 -49.61 -9.70
CA THR A 4 -53.96 -48.41 -9.19
C THR A 4 -53.59 -47.54 -10.38
N ALA A 5 -54.60 -46.88 -10.96
CA ALA A 5 -54.35 -45.78 -11.89
C ALA A 5 -53.93 -44.57 -11.04
N ASN A 6 -52.67 -44.15 -11.16
CA ASN A 6 -52.23 -42.88 -10.60
C ASN A 6 -52.95 -41.76 -11.37
N VAL A 7 -53.90 -41.10 -10.72
CA VAL A 7 -54.60 -39.94 -11.28
C VAL A 7 -53.74 -38.71 -11.01
N ALA A 8 -53.14 -38.16 -12.05
CA ALA A 8 -52.48 -36.86 -11.98
C ALA A 8 -53.54 -35.75 -12.04
N LEU A 9 -53.58 -34.89 -11.02
CA LEU A 9 -54.35 -33.65 -11.05
C LEU A 9 -53.41 -32.49 -11.37
N THR A 10 -53.80 -31.65 -12.32
CA THR A 10 -53.12 -30.39 -12.63
C THR A 10 -53.97 -29.22 -12.16
N THR A 11 -53.33 -28.21 -11.57
CA THR A 11 -53.96 -26.96 -11.16
C THR A 11 -53.03 -25.80 -11.51
N THR A 12 -53.61 -24.63 -11.77
CA THR A 12 -52.86 -23.40 -12.04
C THR A 12 -52.83 -22.57 -10.76
N VAL A 13 -51.64 -22.16 -10.31
CA VAL A 13 -51.46 -21.26 -9.17
C VAL A 13 -50.98 -19.88 -9.64
N GLY A 14 -51.34 -18.84 -8.91
CA GLY A 14 -50.86 -17.48 -9.18
C GLY A 14 -49.37 -17.31 -8.84
N ALA A 15 -48.64 -16.58 -9.67
CA ALA A 15 -47.23 -16.27 -9.43
C ALA A 15 -47.04 -15.53 -8.10
N ASN A 16 -45.98 -15.89 -7.37
CA ASN A 16 -45.49 -15.26 -6.14
C ASN A 16 -46.49 -15.22 -4.98
N THR A 17 -47.37 -16.23 -4.91
CA THR A 17 -48.32 -16.40 -3.79
C THR A 17 -48.23 -17.81 -3.25
N THR A 18 -48.19 -17.96 -1.91
CA THR A 18 -48.33 -19.27 -1.28
C THR A 18 -49.79 -19.69 -1.32
N THR A 19 -50.09 -20.71 -2.13
CA THR A 19 -51.45 -21.25 -2.28
C THR A 19 -51.57 -22.54 -1.49
N ALA A 20 -52.56 -22.60 -0.57
CA ALA A 20 -52.89 -23.82 0.15
C ALA A 20 -53.70 -24.76 -0.76
N ILE A 21 -53.20 -25.98 -0.96
CA ILE A 21 -53.84 -27.00 -1.80
C ILE A 21 -54.64 -27.95 -0.91
N TYR A 22 -55.92 -28.11 -1.21
CA TYR A 22 -56.82 -29.03 -0.52
C TYR A 22 -57.34 -30.10 -1.48
N GLY A 23 -57.44 -31.33 -1.01
CA GLY A 23 -58.02 -32.46 -1.74
C GLY A 23 -59.38 -32.87 -1.19
N GLN A 24 -60.28 -33.32 -2.06
CA GLN A 24 -61.54 -33.94 -1.69
C GLN A 24 -61.80 -35.15 -2.59
N PHE A 25 -62.24 -36.26 -2.00
CA PHE A 25 -62.67 -37.43 -2.75
C PHE A 25 -64.17 -37.35 -3.02
N THR A 26 -64.58 -37.73 -4.23
CA THR A 26 -65.98 -37.83 -4.62
C THR A 26 -66.31 -39.25 -5.07
N LEU A 27 -67.38 -39.82 -4.52
CA LEU A 27 -67.91 -41.13 -4.93
C LEU A 27 -69.43 -41.02 -5.02
N SER A 28 -69.97 -41.22 -6.23
CA SER A 28 -71.42 -41.23 -6.50
C SER A 28 -72.17 -40.08 -5.83
N SER A 29 -71.73 -38.85 -6.10
CA SER A 29 -72.27 -37.59 -5.59
C SER A 29 -72.06 -37.30 -4.10
N LYS A 30 -71.41 -38.19 -3.34
CA LYS A 30 -70.96 -37.89 -1.96
C LYS A 30 -69.53 -37.35 -1.97
N LYS A 31 -69.29 -36.31 -1.18
CA LYS A 31 -68.01 -35.58 -1.06
C LYS A 31 -67.39 -35.84 0.31
N SER A 32 -66.09 -36.10 0.39
CA SER A 32 -65.36 -36.11 1.67
C SER A 32 -65.21 -34.69 2.24
N ALA A 33 -64.74 -34.56 3.48
CA ALA A 33 -64.19 -33.29 3.92
C ALA A 33 -63.00 -32.89 3.01
N CYS A 34 -62.80 -31.59 2.81
CA CYS A 34 -61.58 -31.09 2.21
C CYS A 34 -60.43 -31.32 3.19
N VAL A 35 -59.39 -32.03 2.76
CA VAL A 35 -58.18 -32.30 3.55
C VAL A 35 -57.06 -31.46 2.99
N PHE A 36 -56.34 -30.76 3.86
CA PHE A 36 -55.13 -30.03 3.48
C PHE A 36 -54.06 -31.02 2.97
N LEU A 37 -53.50 -30.75 1.81
CA LEU A 37 -52.47 -31.60 1.21
C LEU A 37 -51.08 -30.98 1.40
N ALA A 38 -50.90 -29.76 0.91
CA ALA A 38 -49.63 -29.04 0.97
C ALA A 38 -49.84 -27.54 0.71
N ASN A 39 -48.85 -26.74 1.10
CA ASN A 39 -48.68 -25.38 0.59
C ASN A 39 -47.73 -25.43 -0.61
N TYR A 40 -48.06 -24.71 -1.68
CA TYR A 40 -47.19 -24.54 -2.84
C TYR A 40 -47.00 -23.06 -3.15
N THR A 41 -45.75 -22.62 -3.23
CA THR A 41 -45.38 -21.26 -3.63
C THR A 41 -44.76 -21.35 -5.01
N HIS A 42 -45.40 -20.75 -6.01
CA HIS A 42 -44.80 -20.63 -7.34
C HIS A 42 -44.09 -19.29 -7.43
N ASP A 43 -42.79 -19.28 -7.13
CA ASP A 43 -41.94 -18.11 -7.32
C ASP A 43 -41.23 -18.22 -8.67
N ASN A 44 -41.44 -17.24 -9.54
CA ASN A 44 -40.83 -17.20 -10.86
C ASN A 44 -40.36 -15.78 -11.22
N VAL A 45 -40.18 -14.91 -10.22
CA VAL A 45 -39.74 -13.53 -10.43
C VAL A 45 -38.38 -13.33 -9.79
N ALA A 46 -37.36 -13.22 -10.63
CA ALA A 46 -36.04 -12.84 -10.16
C ALA A 46 -36.05 -11.40 -9.63
N PRO A 47 -35.40 -11.10 -8.49
CA PRO A 47 -35.32 -9.75 -7.96
C PRO A 47 -34.62 -8.83 -8.96
N THR A 48 -35.17 -7.62 -9.15
CA THR A 48 -34.57 -6.58 -9.98
C THR A 48 -33.61 -5.76 -9.14
N VAL A 49 -32.34 -5.70 -9.56
CA VAL A 49 -31.30 -4.99 -8.82
C VAL A 49 -31.11 -3.58 -9.38
N THR A 50 -31.45 -2.58 -8.58
CA THR A 50 -31.00 -1.19 -8.76
C THR A 50 -30.20 -0.80 -7.52
N TYR A 51 -28.90 -0.53 -7.64
CA TYR A 51 -28.09 -0.01 -6.56
C TYR A 51 -27.69 1.44 -6.83
N VAL A 52 -27.97 2.31 -5.87
CA VAL A 52 -27.27 3.58 -5.69
C VAL A 52 -26.67 3.55 -4.28
N SER A 53 -25.34 3.53 -4.23
CA SER A 53 -24.58 3.69 -2.98
C SER A 53 -24.82 5.09 -2.42
N SER A 54 -25.52 5.20 -1.28
CA SER A 54 -25.26 6.14 -0.18
C SER A 54 -26.36 6.21 0.89
N SER A 55 -27.54 5.60 0.67
CA SER A 55 -28.54 5.25 1.71
C SER A 55 -29.80 4.72 1.00
N PRO A 56 -30.20 3.45 1.15
CA PRO A 56 -31.43 2.98 0.52
C PRO A 56 -32.43 2.44 1.54
N GLY A 57 -33.57 3.13 1.61
CA GLY A 57 -34.83 2.53 2.06
C GLY A 57 -35.50 1.75 0.92
N SER A 58 -36.09 0.60 1.28
CA SER A 58 -37.17 -0.20 0.65
C SER A 58 -37.05 -0.55 -0.85
N SER A 59 -37.17 -1.81 -1.27
CA SER A 59 -38.40 -2.60 -1.14
C SER A 59 -38.19 -4.13 -1.12
N GLY A 60 -38.77 -4.80 -0.12
CA GLY A 60 -39.59 -5.99 -0.32
C GLY A 60 -38.95 -7.39 -0.29
N ASP A 61 -37.69 -7.56 -0.69
CA ASP A 61 -37.09 -8.90 -0.76
C ASP A 61 -35.91 -9.04 0.19
N THR A 62 -35.97 -10.02 1.11
CA THR A 62 -34.89 -10.24 2.08
C THR A 62 -33.71 -10.89 1.37
N ILE A 63 -32.72 -10.08 0.98
CA ILE A 63 -31.41 -10.57 0.54
C ILE A 63 -30.83 -11.40 1.69
N TYR A 64 -30.68 -12.70 1.45
CA TYR A 64 -30.11 -13.63 2.42
C TYR A 64 -28.61 -13.75 2.22
N THR A 65 -28.18 -13.88 0.97
CA THR A 65 -26.76 -13.91 0.59
C THR A 65 -26.49 -12.89 -0.52
N LEU A 66 -25.46 -12.08 -0.33
CA LEU A 66 -24.91 -11.22 -1.38
C LEU A 66 -23.55 -11.79 -1.80
N THR A 67 -23.41 -12.15 -3.07
CA THR A 67 -22.12 -12.54 -3.66
C THR A 67 -21.67 -11.47 -4.62
N LEU A 68 -20.45 -10.96 -4.40
CA LEU A 68 -19.77 -10.03 -5.29
C LEU A 68 -18.84 -10.79 -6.24
N TYR A 69 -18.63 -10.24 -7.42
CA TYR A 69 -17.83 -10.82 -8.51
C TYR A 69 -16.92 -9.76 -9.14
N SER A 70 -15.77 -10.18 -9.67
CA SER A 70 -14.81 -9.30 -10.35
C SER A 70 -15.01 -9.21 -11.87
N ASN A 71 -16.07 -9.82 -12.40
CA ASN A 71 -16.40 -9.80 -13.81
C ASN A 71 -17.92 -9.66 -14.06
N ASN A 72 -18.27 -9.16 -15.25
CA ASN A 72 -19.65 -8.88 -15.64
C ASN A 72 -20.50 -10.12 -15.96
N THR A 73 -19.88 -11.31 -15.99
CA THR A 73 -20.57 -12.59 -16.17
C THR A 73 -20.85 -13.28 -14.84
N CYS A 74 -20.41 -12.70 -13.72
CA CYS A 74 -20.54 -13.26 -12.38
C CYS A 74 -20.01 -14.69 -12.27
N THR A 75 -18.84 -14.96 -12.85
CA THR A 75 -18.17 -16.28 -12.78
C THR A 75 -16.96 -16.29 -11.85
N THR A 76 -16.33 -15.13 -11.60
CA THR A 76 -15.18 -15.01 -10.68
C THR A 76 -15.64 -14.34 -9.40
N VAL A 77 -15.80 -15.13 -8.33
CA VAL A 77 -16.24 -14.64 -7.02
C VAL A 77 -15.18 -13.72 -6.42
N PHE A 78 -15.61 -12.54 -5.99
CA PHE A 78 -14.82 -11.54 -5.27
C PHE A 78 -14.94 -11.69 -3.75
N GLY A 79 -16.14 -12.06 -3.29
CA GLY A 79 -16.43 -12.34 -1.89
C GLY A 79 -17.94 -12.50 -1.69
N SER A 80 -18.37 -13.06 -0.57
CA SER A 80 -19.78 -13.15 -0.22
C SER A 80 -20.01 -12.84 1.25
N ALA A 81 -21.20 -12.37 1.56
CA ALA A 81 -21.70 -12.28 2.92
C ALA A 81 -23.12 -12.84 2.97
N THR A 82 -23.49 -13.37 4.13
CA THR A 82 -24.84 -13.84 4.43
C THR A 82 -25.34 -13.06 5.63
N GLY A 83 -26.53 -12.45 5.51
CA GLY A 83 -27.13 -11.61 6.55
C GLY A 83 -28.59 -12.00 6.73
N VAL A 84 -29.02 -12.16 7.98
CA VAL A 84 -30.32 -12.80 8.32
C VAL A 84 -31.49 -11.80 8.35
N ALA A 85 -31.30 -10.52 8.01
CA ALA A 85 -32.41 -9.57 7.96
C ALA A 85 -32.12 -8.39 7.04
N ALA A 86 -33.17 -7.94 6.33
CA ALA A 86 -33.21 -6.87 5.34
C ALA A 86 -32.13 -5.79 5.55
N ASN A 87 -32.41 -4.71 6.23
CA ASN A 87 -31.57 -3.57 6.59
C ASN A 87 -30.26 -3.79 7.42
N THR A 88 -29.49 -4.87 7.23
CA THR A 88 -28.18 -5.04 7.92
C THR A 88 -26.99 -4.65 7.04
N ASN A 89 -26.01 -3.92 7.61
CA ASN A 89 -24.77 -3.61 6.91
C ASN A 89 -23.96 -4.91 6.69
N MET A 90 -23.86 -5.35 5.43
CA MET A 90 -23.03 -6.51 5.06
C MET A 90 -21.61 -6.04 4.72
N ALA A 91 -20.62 -6.56 5.43
CA ALA A 91 -19.21 -6.34 5.11
C ALA A 91 -18.70 -7.51 4.25
N ILE A 92 -18.21 -7.20 3.05
CA ILE A 92 -17.59 -8.18 2.15
C ILE A 92 -16.16 -7.73 1.89
N THR A 93 -15.20 -8.55 2.29
CA THR A 93 -13.78 -8.32 2.04
C THR A 93 -13.33 -9.15 0.83
N GLY A 94 -12.67 -8.50 -0.13
CA GLY A 94 -12.06 -9.15 -1.28
C GLY A 94 -10.67 -8.58 -1.56
N GLN A 95 -9.82 -9.39 -2.19
CA GLN A 95 -8.49 -8.95 -2.63
C GLN A 95 -8.59 -8.32 -4.01
N VAL A 96 -7.89 -7.21 -4.22
CA VAL A 96 -7.78 -6.52 -5.51
C VAL A 96 -6.32 -6.39 -5.90
N THR A 97 -6.05 -6.44 -7.20
CA THR A 97 -4.69 -6.27 -7.71
C THR A 97 -4.28 -4.80 -7.59
N ALA A 98 -3.09 -4.57 -7.03
CA ALA A 98 -2.42 -3.28 -7.02
C ALA A 98 -2.30 -2.70 -8.45
N ASN A 99 -2.52 -1.38 -8.61
CA ASN A 99 -2.48 -0.66 -9.89
C ASN A 99 -3.49 -1.13 -10.94
N ALA A 100 -4.53 -1.85 -10.54
CA ALA A 100 -5.60 -2.25 -11.44
C ALA A 100 -6.93 -1.65 -11.02
N THR A 101 -7.75 -1.31 -12.01
CA THR A 101 -9.18 -1.05 -11.81
C THR A 101 -9.93 -2.36 -11.84
N THR A 102 -10.55 -2.71 -10.73
CA THR A 102 -11.41 -3.89 -10.62
C THR A 102 -12.87 -3.42 -10.65
N SER A 103 -13.61 -3.83 -11.68
CA SER A 103 -15.06 -3.70 -11.70
C SER A 103 -15.68 -4.77 -10.80
N ILE A 104 -16.57 -4.35 -9.91
CA ILE A 104 -17.26 -5.20 -8.95
C ILE A 104 -18.72 -5.32 -9.39
N TYR A 105 -19.18 -6.56 -9.49
CA TYR A 105 -20.55 -6.93 -9.81
C TYR A 105 -21.15 -7.73 -8.67
N GLY A 106 -22.47 -7.93 -8.67
CA GLY A 106 -23.15 -8.62 -7.59
C GLY A 106 -24.34 -9.45 -8.06
N LYS A 107 -24.57 -10.56 -7.35
CA LYS A 107 -25.83 -11.30 -7.34
C LYS A 107 -26.35 -11.43 -5.91
N ALA A 108 -27.66 -11.29 -5.77
CA ALA A 108 -28.36 -11.53 -4.52
C ALA A 108 -29.07 -12.88 -4.60
N THR A 109 -29.07 -13.61 -3.50
CA THR A 109 -29.82 -14.84 -3.30
C THR A 109 -30.73 -14.65 -2.09
N ASP A 110 -32.00 -15.00 -2.23
CA ASP A 110 -32.97 -14.94 -1.13
C ASP A 110 -32.83 -16.16 -0.18
N LEU A 111 -33.70 -16.22 0.84
CA LEU A 111 -33.71 -17.33 1.80
C LEU A 111 -34.19 -18.66 1.18
N ALA A 112 -34.98 -18.59 0.10
CA ALA A 112 -35.47 -19.76 -0.63
C ALA A 112 -34.44 -20.32 -1.63
N GLY A 113 -33.32 -19.63 -1.84
CA GLY A 113 -32.24 -20.01 -2.75
C GLY A 113 -32.39 -19.43 -4.16
N ASN A 114 -33.37 -18.57 -4.41
CA ASN A 114 -33.52 -17.92 -5.70
C ASN A 114 -32.45 -16.85 -5.87
N THR A 115 -31.69 -16.93 -6.97
CA THR A 115 -30.59 -16.02 -7.27
C THR A 115 -30.95 -15.08 -8.40
N SER A 116 -30.56 -13.80 -8.31
CA SER A 116 -30.79 -12.82 -9.37
C SER A 116 -30.28 -13.31 -10.74
N SER A 117 -31.14 -13.21 -11.76
CA SER A 117 -30.81 -13.68 -13.10
C SER A 117 -29.71 -12.85 -13.74
N SER A 118 -29.70 -11.54 -13.50
CA SER A 118 -28.68 -10.61 -13.99
C SER A 118 -27.49 -10.52 -13.03
N CYS A 119 -26.32 -10.24 -13.63
CA CYS A 119 -25.11 -9.84 -12.93
C CYS A 119 -25.10 -8.30 -12.85
N GLY A 120 -25.45 -7.75 -11.68
CA GLY A 120 -25.60 -6.29 -11.52
C GLY A 120 -24.25 -5.61 -11.34
N TYR A 121 -23.98 -4.51 -12.03
CA TYR A 121 -22.82 -3.66 -11.73
C TYR A 121 -22.99 -3.00 -10.36
N VAL A 122 -21.96 -3.07 -9.52
CA VAL A 122 -21.96 -2.49 -8.18
C VAL A 122 -21.12 -1.22 -8.16
N THR A 123 -19.84 -1.33 -8.49
CA THR A 123 -18.90 -0.21 -8.51
C THR A 123 -17.63 -0.59 -9.24
N THR A 124 -16.72 0.36 -9.43
CA THR A 124 -15.32 0.11 -9.76
C THR A 124 -14.45 0.59 -8.62
N TYR A 125 -13.42 -0.19 -8.30
CA TYR A 125 -12.38 0.20 -7.38
C TYR A 125 -11.03 0.12 -8.11
N THR A 126 -10.38 1.26 -8.27
CA THR A 126 -8.97 1.29 -8.64
C THR A 126 -8.18 1.19 -7.35
N HIS A 127 -7.33 0.17 -7.22
CA HIS A 127 -6.37 0.12 -6.13
C HIS A 127 -5.14 0.94 -6.54
N PRO A 128 -5.00 2.21 -6.11
CA PRO A 128 -3.75 2.91 -6.32
C PRO A 128 -2.68 2.17 -5.51
N SER A 129 -1.74 1.50 -6.18
CA SER A 129 -0.51 1.17 -5.49
C SER A 129 0.43 2.34 -5.71
N ALA A 130 0.82 2.98 -4.63
CA ALA A 130 1.95 3.89 -4.71
C ALA A 130 3.13 3.12 -5.34
N ALA A 131 3.78 3.71 -6.34
CA ALA A 131 4.99 3.12 -6.91
C ALA A 131 5.99 2.86 -5.77
N ALA A 132 6.66 1.70 -5.82
CA ALA A 132 7.76 1.44 -4.91
C ALA A 132 8.80 2.55 -5.11
N PRO A 133 9.21 3.28 -4.05
CA PRO A 133 10.18 4.34 -4.20
C PRO A 133 11.50 3.80 -4.75
N THR A 134 12.16 4.59 -5.58
CA THR A 134 13.51 4.32 -6.09
C THR A 134 14.39 5.53 -5.85
N ILE A 135 15.70 5.32 -5.72
CA ILE A 135 16.67 6.41 -5.65
C ILE A 135 16.90 6.94 -7.07
N ALA A 136 16.58 8.21 -7.29
CA ALA A 136 16.76 8.88 -8.57
C ALA A 136 18.18 9.47 -8.71
N SER A 137 18.70 10.07 -7.63
CA SER A 137 20.05 10.62 -7.61
C SER A 137 20.57 10.79 -6.20
N VAL A 138 21.88 10.84 -6.06
CA VAL A 138 22.56 11.29 -4.86
C VAL A 138 23.48 12.43 -5.27
N THR A 139 23.42 13.52 -4.51
CA THR A 139 24.22 14.74 -4.77
C THR A 139 24.72 15.31 -3.45
N LEU A 140 25.81 16.08 -3.51
CA LEU A 140 26.16 16.95 -2.40
C LEU A 140 25.23 18.16 -2.36
N TYR A 141 24.87 18.56 -1.15
CA TYR A 141 23.98 19.65 -0.88
C TYR A 141 24.61 20.57 0.16
N THR A 142 24.70 21.86 -0.16
CA THR A 142 25.13 22.90 0.77
C THR A 142 24.13 24.03 0.77
N LEU A 143 23.60 24.32 1.95
CA LEU A 143 22.97 25.59 2.29
C LEU A 143 23.91 26.31 3.25
N PRO A 144 24.31 27.59 3.04
CA PRO A 144 24.06 28.49 1.91
C PRO A 144 25.25 28.65 0.95
N LEU A 145 26.33 27.86 1.07
CA LEU A 145 27.51 28.01 0.22
C LEU A 145 27.28 27.37 -1.16
N LEU A 146 27.18 28.22 -2.18
CA LEU A 146 27.03 27.87 -3.60
C LEU A 146 28.24 27.11 -4.19
N SER A 147 29.33 26.98 -3.44
CA SER A 147 30.48 26.17 -3.81
C SER A 147 31.17 25.61 -2.58
N PHE A 148 31.48 24.32 -2.62
CA PHE A 148 32.54 23.78 -1.77
C PHE A 148 33.89 24.25 -2.33
N PRO A 149 34.88 24.54 -1.47
CA PRO A 149 36.24 24.61 -1.95
C PRO A 149 36.63 23.25 -2.54
N ALA A 150 37.44 23.24 -3.60
CA ALA A 150 37.98 21.99 -4.18
C ALA A 150 38.74 21.14 -3.14
N THR A 151 39.21 21.79 -2.07
CA THR A 151 39.96 21.21 -0.97
C THR A 151 39.29 21.53 0.37
N ILE A 152 39.03 20.51 1.19
CA ILE A 152 38.43 20.66 2.53
C ILE A 152 39.48 20.31 3.59
N ASP A 153 39.60 21.17 4.60
CA ASP A 153 40.31 20.85 5.85
C ASP A 153 39.36 20.05 6.76
N PRO A 154 39.65 18.75 7.02
CA PRO A 154 38.82 17.89 7.85
C PRO A 154 38.81 18.28 9.34
N SER A 155 39.67 19.19 9.80
CA SER A 155 39.65 19.73 11.17
C SER A 155 38.64 20.87 11.37
N SER A 156 38.12 21.42 10.28
CA SER A 156 37.16 22.50 10.34
C SER A 156 35.74 21.98 10.58
N THR A 157 35.13 22.40 11.68
CA THR A 157 33.73 22.06 12.02
C THR A 157 32.71 22.78 11.13
N THR A 158 33.15 23.67 10.23
CA THR A 158 32.26 24.39 9.30
C THR A 158 31.91 23.58 8.06
N TYR A 159 32.66 22.51 7.75
CA TYR A 159 32.48 21.70 6.54
C TYR A 159 31.76 20.38 6.84
N LEU A 160 30.46 20.46 7.11
CA LEU A 160 29.58 19.29 7.10
C LEU A 160 29.31 18.84 5.66
N LEU A 161 29.44 17.54 5.40
CA LEU A 161 28.97 16.95 4.15
C LEU A 161 27.48 16.62 4.28
N ASN A 162 26.62 17.34 3.56
CA ASN A 162 25.23 16.93 3.41
C ASN A 162 25.03 16.27 2.04
N PHE A 163 24.51 15.06 2.05
CA PHE A 163 24.13 14.32 0.87
C PHE A 163 22.61 14.39 0.71
N LYS A 164 22.17 14.89 -0.43
CA LYS A 164 20.77 14.86 -0.84
C LYS A 164 20.53 13.63 -1.69
N VAL A 165 19.74 12.70 -1.15
CA VAL A 165 19.22 11.52 -1.84
C VAL A 165 17.82 11.87 -2.35
N SER A 166 17.67 11.96 -3.68
CA SER A 166 16.38 12.25 -4.32
C SER A 166 15.67 10.93 -4.63
N THR A 167 14.40 10.82 -4.29
CA THR A 167 13.56 9.63 -4.54
C THR A 167 12.50 9.91 -5.61
N SER A 168 12.05 8.87 -6.30
CA SER A 168 11.05 8.99 -7.38
C SER A 168 9.66 9.45 -6.92
N VAL A 169 9.35 9.23 -5.63
CA VAL A 169 8.12 9.69 -4.96
C VAL A 169 8.47 10.16 -3.55
N PRO A 170 7.61 10.96 -2.89
CA PRO A 170 7.81 11.29 -1.48
C PRO A 170 7.77 10.04 -0.59
N VAL A 171 8.64 10.00 0.43
CA VAL A 171 8.81 8.84 1.30
C VAL A 171 8.77 9.20 2.78
N ASN A 172 8.21 8.29 3.59
CA ASN A 172 8.29 8.32 5.04
C ASN A 172 9.44 7.44 5.51
N VAL A 173 10.28 7.98 6.40
CA VAL A 173 11.43 7.30 6.99
C VAL A 173 11.16 7.01 8.46
N THR A 174 11.46 5.79 8.91
CA THR A 174 11.52 5.43 10.33
C THR A 174 12.93 4.96 10.68
N GLY A 175 13.37 5.14 11.92
CA GLY A 175 14.72 4.78 12.34
C GLY A 175 15.80 5.66 11.70
N SER A 176 17.01 5.12 11.59
CA SER A 176 18.19 5.86 11.13
C SER A 176 18.91 5.09 10.01
N PRO A 177 18.42 5.17 8.76
CA PRO A 177 19.16 4.60 7.64
C PRO A 177 20.48 5.34 7.45
N THR A 178 21.42 4.70 6.76
CA THR A 178 22.76 5.22 6.55
C THR A 178 23.18 5.14 5.08
N LEU A 179 24.00 6.11 4.66
CA LEU A 179 24.51 6.22 3.31
C LEU A 179 26.02 5.98 3.32
N ALA A 180 26.46 4.95 2.59
CA ALA A 180 27.89 4.66 2.44
C ALA A 180 28.52 5.53 1.35
N PHE A 181 29.77 5.93 1.57
CA PHE A 181 30.63 6.63 0.62
C PHE A 181 32.10 6.41 0.99
N THR A 182 33.05 6.93 0.22
CA THR A 182 34.47 6.82 0.54
C THR A 182 35.19 8.17 0.51
N ILE A 183 36.20 8.30 1.36
CA ILE A 183 37.19 9.40 1.34
C ILE A 183 38.56 8.75 1.22
N GLY A 184 39.32 9.07 0.16
CA GLY A 184 40.65 8.49 -0.08
C GLY A 184 40.64 6.96 -0.17
N GLY A 185 39.55 6.37 -0.67
CA GLY A 185 39.36 4.93 -0.75
C GLY A 185 38.91 4.25 0.55
N SER A 186 38.87 4.97 1.67
CA SER A 186 38.36 4.45 2.94
C SER A 186 36.85 4.64 3.06
N SER A 187 36.13 3.61 3.48
CA SER A 187 34.68 3.67 3.67
C SER A 187 34.28 4.60 4.82
N ARG A 188 33.23 5.38 4.60
CA ARG A 188 32.59 6.31 5.53
C ARG A 188 31.08 6.16 5.44
N THR A 189 30.40 6.66 6.46
CA THR A 189 28.96 6.49 6.61
C THR A 189 28.33 7.80 7.05
N ALA A 190 27.44 8.33 6.21
CA ALA A 190 26.60 9.47 6.55
C ALA A 190 25.30 8.98 7.18
N THR A 191 24.83 9.69 8.21
CA THR A 191 23.62 9.35 8.95
C THR A 191 22.43 10.18 8.47
N TYR A 192 21.25 9.56 8.42
CA TYR A 192 20.01 10.25 8.11
C TYR A 192 19.76 11.42 9.07
N ALA A 193 19.49 12.61 8.51
CA ALA A 193 19.25 13.83 9.26
C ALA A 193 17.81 14.35 9.09
N SER A 194 17.27 14.36 7.88
CA SER A 194 15.93 14.92 7.61
C SER A 194 15.34 14.53 6.26
N GLY A 195 14.09 14.95 6.00
CA GLY A 195 13.44 14.84 4.68
C GLY A 195 12.25 13.88 4.60
N SER A 196 11.85 13.25 5.70
CA SER A 196 10.68 12.36 5.78
C SER A 196 9.41 13.12 5.36
N GLY A 197 8.54 12.45 4.62
CA GLY A 197 7.35 13.03 3.98
C GLY A 197 7.64 13.74 2.65
N SER A 198 8.90 13.85 2.23
CA SER A 198 9.31 14.50 0.97
C SER A 198 10.05 13.54 0.03
N SER A 199 10.35 13.99 -1.19
CA SER A 199 11.17 13.25 -2.16
C SER A 199 12.68 13.48 -2.00
N ASN A 200 13.10 14.22 -0.98
CA ASN A 200 14.50 14.59 -0.77
C ASN A 200 14.91 14.23 0.66
N LEU A 201 15.78 13.24 0.80
CA LEU A 201 16.33 12.84 2.09
C LEU A 201 17.74 13.43 2.26
N ILE A 202 18.03 13.96 3.44
CA ILE A 202 19.33 14.54 3.78
C ILE A 202 20.07 13.60 4.72
N PHE A 203 21.29 13.26 4.33
CA PHE A 203 22.25 12.50 5.14
C PHE A 203 23.44 13.38 5.45
N THR A 204 23.99 13.29 6.65
CA THR A 204 25.07 14.17 7.11
C THR A 204 26.27 13.37 7.59
N TYR A 205 27.45 13.92 7.32
CA TYR A 205 28.72 13.40 7.82
C TYR A 205 29.63 14.55 8.26
N SER A 206 30.26 14.37 9.41
CA SER A 206 31.28 15.27 9.94
C SER A 206 32.67 14.69 9.63
N PRO A 207 33.47 15.34 8.78
CA PRO A 207 34.84 14.93 8.52
C PRO A 207 35.70 14.88 9.78
N SER A 208 36.66 13.96 9.79
CA SER A 208 37.60 13.75 10.90
C SER A 208 39.03 14.03 10.46
N ALA A 209 39.69 14.97 11.14
CA ALA A 209 41.06 15.38 10.83
C ALA A 209 42.11 14.26 10.91
N SER A 210 41.88 13.26 11.76
CA SER A 210 42.82 12.17 11.99
C SER A 210 42.71 11.03 10.97
N SER A 211 41.63 10.99 10.19
CA SER A 211 41.32 9.82 9.35
C SER A 211 40.88 10.15 7.93
N ASP A 212 40.44 11.37 7.65
CA ASP A 212 39.88 11.74 6.36
C ASP A 212 40.91 12.50 5.52
N SER A 213 41.36 11.85 4.45
CA SER A 213 42.29 12.43 3.48
C SER A 213 42.05 11.81 2.10
N GLY A 214 42.13 12.61 1.03
CA GLY A 214 41.97 12.15 -0.35
C GLY A 214 40.59 12.46 -0.95
N ALA A 215 40.33 11.92 -2.15
CA ALA A 215 39.14 12.23 -2.92
C ALA A 215 37.86 11.68 -2.29
N LEU A 216 36.78 12.46 -2.34
CA LEU A 216 35.44 12.03 -1.97
C LEU A 216 34.80 11.28 -3.15
N VAL A 217 34.23 10.10 -2.89
CA VAL A 217 33.52 9.30 -3.89
C VAL A 217 32.25 8.76 -3.25
N SER A 218 31.09 8.85 -3.91
CA SER A 218 29.87 8.27 -3.35
C SER A 218 29.92 6.74 -3.33
N GLY A 219 29.17 6.12 -2.43
CA GLY A 219 28.94 4.68 -2.47
C GLY A 219 27.99 4.29 -3.60
N THR A 220 27.58 3.03 -3.59
CA THR A 220 26.59 2.46 -4.53
C THR A 220 25.28 2.07 -3.84
N SER A 221 25.21 2.10 -2.51
CA SER A 221 24.03 1.64 -1.77
C SER A 221 23.71 2.45 -0.51
N LEU A 222 22.42 2.49 -0.21
CA LEU A 222 21.84 2.91 1.07
C LEU A 222 21.64 1.67 1.96
N THR A 223 21.85 1.80 3.27
CA THR A 223 21.64 0.73 4.25
C THR A 223 20.52 1.11 5.21
N LEU A 224 19.54 0.24 5.39
CA LEU A 224 18.41 0.50 6.28
C LEU A 224 18.67 0.07 7.73
N GLY A 225 19.37 -1.05 7.96
CA GLY A 225 19.40 -1.65 9.30
C GLY A 225 17.97 -1.97 9.78
N ALA A 226 17.59 -1.45 10.95
CA ALA A 226 16.21 -1.55 11.47
C ALA A 226 15.27 -0.43 10.95
N ALA A 227 15.77 0.50 10.13
CA ALA A 227 14.98 1.57 9.55
C ALA A 227 14.02 1.07 8.46
N THR A 228 13.03 1.90 8.11
CA THR A 228 12.24 1.70 6.90
C THR A 228 12.15 2.98 6.08
N ILE A 229 12.06 2.84 4.77
CA ILE A 229 11.73 3.92 3.84
C ILE A 229 10.55 3.44 3.00
N ARG A 230 9.42 4.14 3.08
CA ARG A 230 8.16 3.71 2.45
C ARG A 230 7.52 4.87 1.71
N SER A 231 6.79 4.62 0.64
CA SER A 231 6.05 5.66 -0.07
C SER A 231 5.03 6.32 0.86
N SER A 232 4.90 7.64 0.77
CA SER A 232 4.00 8.40 1.65
C SER A 232 2.52 8.14 1.35
N SER A 233 2.18 7.87 0.08
CA SER A 233 0.80 7.73 -0.39
C SER A 233 0.22 6.31 -0.34
N GLY A 234 1.05 5.28 -0.16
CA GLY A 234 0.59 3.89 -0.18
C GLY A 234 1.40 2.94 0.69
N ASN A 235 2.29 3.46 1.52
CA ASN A 235 3.07 2.68 2.49
C ASN A 235 3.85 1.51 1.85
N VAL A 236 4.30 1.66 0.60
CA VAL A 236 5.06 0.64 -0.13
C VAL A 236 6.55 0.80 0.19
N ALA A 237 7.21 -0.27 0.62
CA ALA A 237 8.62 -0.22 1.01
C ALA A 237 9.56 0.00 -0.19
N MET A 238 10.59 0.82 0.00
CA MET A 238 11.73 0.92 -0.90
C MET A 238 12.60 -0.34 -0.72
N THR A 239 12.71 -1.15 -1.77
CA THR A 239 13.52 -2.38 -1.78
C THR A 239 14.79 -2.25 -2.60
N ASN A 240 14.80 -1.38 -3.62
CA ASN A 240 16.01 -1.06 -4.36
C ASN A 240 16.73 0.11 -3.68
N LEU A 241 17.81 -0.21 -2.97
CA LEU A 241 18.64 0.73 -2.23
C LEU A 241 19.91 1.12 -2.98
N ASN A 242 20.10 0.61 -4.20
CA ASN A 242 21.26 0.91 -5.02
C ASN A 242 21.06 2.21 -5.79
N TYR A 243 22.15 2.92 -6.03
CA TYR A 243 22.17 4.13 -6.84
C TYR A 243 23.45 4.21 -7.68
N THR A 244 23.39 4.99 -8.76
CA THR A 244 24.57 5.24 -9.60
C THR A 244 25.56 6.11 -8.83
N GLN A 245 26.79 5.63 -8.72
CA GLN A 245 27.87 6.41 -8.11
C GLN A 245 28.03 7.77 -8.79
N PHE A 246 28.35 8.79 -8.01
CA PHE A 246 28.89 10.05 -8.48
C PHE A 246 30.21 10.35 -7.78
N THR A 247 31.15 10.96 -8.50
CA THR A 247 32.44 11.42 -7.97
C THR A 247 32.42 12.94 -7.85
N PRO A 248 32.23 13.49 -6.65
CA PRO A 248 32.47 14.90 -6.39
C PRO A 248 33.91 15.29 -6.78
N GLY A 249 34.10 16.48 -7.33
CA GLY A 249 35.43 17.08 -7.51
C GLY A 249 36.08 17.57 -6.21
N LEU A 250 35.78 16.94 -5.06
CA LEU A 250 36.22 17.36 -3.72
C LEU A 250 37.32 16.45 -3.19
N THR A 251 38.36 17.06 -2.63
CA THR A 251 39.47 16.35 -2.00
C THR A 251 39.70 16.85 -0.57
N PHE A 252 39.90 15.94 0.37
CA PHE A 252 40.30 16.27 1.74
C PHE A 252 41.83 16.33 1.81
N VAL A 253 42.38 17.44 2.28
CA VAL A 253 43.79 17.49 2.68
C VAL A 253 43.87 16.88 4.07
N GLY A 254 44.61 15.79 4.24
CA GLY A 254 44.85 15.21 5.57
C GLY A 254 45.45 16.25 6.52
N GLN A 255 45.52 15.93 7.82
CA GLN A 255 45.98 16.85 8.86
C GLN A 255 47.19 17.69 8.41
N VAL A 256 46.98 18.99 8.24
CA VAL A 256 48.08 19.94 8.06
C VAL A 256 48.68 20.12 9.45
N ALA A 257 49.91 19.64 9.65
CA ALA A 257 50.63 19.91 10.88
C ALA A 257 50.67 21.43 11.08
N LEU A 258 50.22 21.90 12.26
CA LEU A 258 50.45 23.29 12.68
C LEU A 258 51.95 23.58 12.50
N PRO A 259 52.35 24.74 11.94
CA PRO A 259 53.76 25.06 11.86
C PRO A 259 54.35 25.02 13.27
N THR A 260 55.27 24.09 13.49
CA THR A 260 56.02 24.01 14.75
C THR A 260 56.76 25.33 14.89
N VAL A 261 56.30 26.20 15.79
CA VAL A 261 57.05 27.39 16.18
C VAL A 261 58.30 26.87 16.90
N VAL A 262 59.40 26.76 16.17
CA VAL A 262 60.72 26.60 16.78
C VAL A 262 61.00 27.92 17.49
N THR A 263 60.74 27.99 18.79
CA THR A 263 61.28 29.06 19.62
C THR A 263 62.79 28.86 19.62
N GLY A 264 63.50 29.66 18.82
CA GLY A 264 64.95 29.65 18.74
C GLY A 264 65.56 29.78 20.13
N ALA A 265 66.65 29.05 20.36
CA ALA A 265 67.44 29.13 21.58
C ALA A 265 67.78 30.60 21.90
N PRO A 266 67.81 31.01 23.19
CA PRO A 266 68.20 32.37 23.53
C PRO A 266 69.59 32.64 22.98
N TYR A 267 69.71 33.68 22.16
CA TYR A 267 70.98 34.19 21.69
C TYR A 267 71.88 34.44 22.91
N ALA A 268 73.01 33.74 22.99
CA ALA A 268 74.04 34.01 23.97
C ALA A 268 74.52 35.45 23.77
N ASN A 269 74.36 36.26 24.81
CA ASN A 269 74.76 37.65 24.85
C ASN A 269 76.29 37.71 24.88
N ALA A 270 76.94 37.89 23.73
CA ALA A 270 78.34 38.27 23.66
C ALA A 270 78.44 39.80 23.71
N LEU A 271 78.43 40.36 24.92
CA LEU A 271 78.81 41.75 25.19
C LEU A 271 80.21 41.77 25.80
N CYS A 272 81.14 42.32 25.01
CA CYS A 272 82.30 43.14 25.35
C CYS A 272 83.28 42.66 26.45
N ALA A 273 84.53 42.39 26.04
CA ALA A 273 85.69 42.59 26.90
C ALA A 273 86.17 44.04 26.71
N ASP A 274 86.31 44.77 27.82
CA ASP A 274 87.00 46.05 27.90
C ASP A 274 88.35 45.86 28.62
N SER A 275 89.28 46.78 28.33
CA SER A 275 90.72 46.89 28.64
C SER A 275 91.70 46.06 27.81
#